data_AF-D4B1F7-F1
#
_entry.id   AF-D4B1F7-F1
#
_cell.length_a   1.000
_cell.length_b   1.000
_cell.length_c   1.000
_cell.angle_alpha   90.00
_cell.angle_beta   90.00
_cell.angle_gamma   90.00
#
_symmetry.space_group_name_H-M   'P 1'
#
loop_
_entity.id
_entity.type
_entity.pdbx_description
1 polymer ?
#
loop_
_entity_poly.entity_id
_entity_poly.type
_entity_poly.pdbx_seq_one_letter_code
_entity_poly.pdbx_strand_id
1 'polypeptide(L)'
;MLSAFMGFIEPGDEVIIFEPFFDQYISNIEMPGGKITYVPLHPPKDGAQKTSSASNWTIDFDELEKTINEKTKMIVRFYCPQYSYFC
;
A
#
# COMPACT_ATOMS: atom_id res chain seq x y z
N MET A 1 11.58 4.92 7.70
CA MET A 1 10.65 4.98 6.54
C MET A 1 10.65 6.35 5.89
N LEU A 2 10.47 7.45 6.64
CA LEU A 2 10.61 8.82 6.12
C LEU A 2 11.89 9.07 5.30
N SER A 3 13.05 8.62 5.78
CA SER A 3 14.33 8.79 5.06
C SER A 3 14.36 8.13 3.68
N ALA A 4 13.62 7.03 3.48
CA ALA A 4 13.50 6.39 2.16
C ALA A 4 12.62 7.24 1.24
N PHE A 5 11.51 7.76 1.73
CA PHE A 5 10.65 8.65 0.96
C PHE A 5 11.37 9.94 0.56
N MET A 6 12.04 10.61 1.49
CA MET A 6 12.79 11.84 1.17
C MET A 6 14.02 11.62 0.28
N GLY A 7 14.60 10.41 0.29
CA GLY A 7 15.79 10.11 -0.50
C GLY A 7 15.51 9.67 -1.94
N PHE A 8 14.30 9.16 -2.22
CA PHE A 8 13.97 8.55 -3.51
C PHE A 8 12.80 9.21 -4.25
N ILE A 9 11.96 9.99 -3.56
CA ILE A 9 10.80 10.66 -4.16
C ILE A 9 11.20 12.07 -4.59
N GLU A 10 10.91 12.39 -5.84
CA GLU A 10 10.95 13.76 -6.37
C GLU A 10 9.54 14.30 -6.62
N PRO A 11 9.37 15.64 -6.72
CA PRO A 11 8.08 16.24 -7.04
C PRO A 11 7.48 15.70 -8.35
N GLY A 12 6.30 15.09 -8.27
CA GLY A 12 5.60 14.51 -9.42
C GLY A 12 5.80 13.00 -9.61
N ASP A 13 6.63 12.36 -8.80
CA ASP A 13 6.70 10.90 -8.71
C ASP A 13 5.45 10.32 -8.06
N GLU A 14 5.05 9.12 -8.50
CA GLU A 14 3.92 8.40 -7.94
C GLU A 14 4.38 7.27 -7.02
N VAL A 15 3.72 7.16 -5.87
CA VAL A 15 3.94 6.11 -4.88
C VAL A 15 2.65 5.32 -4.71
N ILE A 16 2.73 4.02 -4.97
CA ILE A 16 1.60 3.10 -4.81
C ILE A 16 1.56 2.62 -3.36
N ILE A 17 0.41 2.79 -2.72
CA ILE A 17 0.13 2.30 -1.37
C ILE A 17 -1.08 1.36 -1.36
N PHE A 18 -1.00 0.31 -0.55
CA PHE A 18 -2.08 -0.66 -0.41
C PHE A 18 -3.02 -0.29 0.74
N GLU A 19 -4.34 -0.29 0.50
CA GLU A 19 -5.33 -0.09 1.57
C GLU A 19 -5.67 -1.42 2.25
N PRO A 20 -5.78 -1.49 3.59
CA PRO A 20 -5.60 -0.40 4.55
C PRO A 20 -4.11 -0.05 4.78
N PHE A 21 -3.81 1.25 4.84
CA PHE A 21 -2.45 1.78 5.02
C PHE A 21 -2.28 2.48 6.38
N PHE A 22 -1.03 2.74 6.76
CA PHE A 22 -0.71 3.57 7.89
C PHE A 22 -0.77 5.05 7.49
N ASP A 23 -1.54 5.85 8.21
CA ASP A 23 -1.82 7.27 7.94
C ASP A 23 -0.55 8.12 7.71
N GLN A 24 0.51 7.84 8.47
CA GLN A 24 1.79 8.54 8.34
C GLN A 24 2.44 8.39 6.95
N TYR A 25 2.03 7.43 6.12
CA TYR A 25 2.52 7.32 4.74
C TYR A 25 2.11 8.52 3.89
N ILE A 26 0.90 9.06 4.12
CA ILE A 26 0.39 10.22 3.38
C ILE A 26 1.34 11.41 3.56
N SER A 27 1.54 11.82 4.81
CA SER A 27 2.40 12.96 5.12
C SER A 27 3.84 12.74 4.66
N ASN A 28 4.36 11.53 4.77
CA ASN A 28 5.74 11.23 4.37
C ASN A 28 5.97 11.25 2.85
N ILE A 29 4.94 11.00 2.04
CA ILE A 29 5.01 11.02 0.57
C ILE A 29 4.71 12.43 0.05
N GLU A 30 3.75 13.14 0.65
CA GLU A 30 3.39 14.50 0.27
C GLU A 30 4.50 15.52 0.60
N MET A 31 5.25 15.31 1.70
CA MET A 31 6.37 16.19 2.08
C MET A 31 7.44 16.39 0.99
N PRO A 32 7.96 15.34 0.33
CA PRO A 32 8.86 15.49 -0.82
C PRO A 32 8.16 15.87 -2.15
N GLY A 33 6.82 16.00 -2.17
CA GLY A 33 6.05 16.33 -3.37
C GLY A 33 5.62 15.14 -4.22
N GLY A 34 5.67 13.93 -3.66
CA GLY A 34 5.16 12.73 -4.31
C GLY A 34 3.63 12.70 -4.34
N LYS A 35 3.09 12.04 -5.36
CA LYS A 35 1.65 11.79 -5.50
C LYS A 35 1.35 10.36 -5.08
N ILE A 36 0.25 10.19 -4.36
CA ILE A 36 -0.16 8.89 -3.82
C ILE A 36 -1.17 8.25 -4.76
N THR A 37 -0.98 6.96 -5.04
CA THR A 37 -1.95 6.13 -5.75
C THR A 37 -2.36 4.96 -4.85
N TYR A 38 -3.66 4.79 -4.67
CA TYR A 38 -4.23 3.82 -3.74
C TYR A 38 -4.61 2.54 -4.49
N VAL A 39 -4.25 1.38 -3.95
CA VAL A 39 -4.66 0.07 -4.45
C VAL A 39 -5.29 -0.73 -3.31
N PRO A 40 -6.59 -1.07 -3.37
CA PRO A 40 -7.25 -1.75 -2.28
C PRO A 40 -6.81 -3.21 -2.15
N LEU A 41 -6.61 -3.69 -0.93
CA LEU A 41 -6.56 -5.13 -0.66
C LEU A 41 -7.98 -5.68 -0.59
N HIS A 42 -8.22 -6.83 -1.22
CA HIS A 42 -9.51 -7.47 -1.18
C HIS A 42 -9.65 -8.34 0.08
N PRO A 43 -10.68 -8.09 0.91
CA PRO A 43 -10.95 -8.94 2.04
C PRO A 43 -11.45 -10.32 1.58
N PRO A 44 -11.27 -11.37 2.39
CA PRO A 44 -11.85 -12.68 2.11
C PRO A 44 -13.37 -12.62 2.09
N LYS A 45 -13.99 -13.48 1.28
CA LYS A 45 -15.46 -13.54 1.08
C LYS A 45 -16.26 -13.68 2.38
N ASP A 46 -15.67 -14.28 3.41
CA ASP A 46 -16.29 -14.49 4.73
C ASP A 46 -15.88 -13.45 5.78
N GLY A 47 -15.18 -12.37 5.40
CA GLY A 47 -14.59 -11.39 6.31
C GLY A 47 -15.59 -10.67 7.22
N ALA A 48 -16.87 -10.61 6.82
CA ALA A 48 -17.94 -10.04 7.64
C ALA A 48 -18.55 -11.02 8.65
N GLN A 49 -18.29 -12.32 8.53
CA GLN A 49 -18.95 -13.36 9.34
C GLN A 49 -17.99 -14.10 10.28
N LYS A 50 -16.69 -14.17 9.96
CA LYS A 50 -15.70 -14.91 10.76
C LYS A 50 -14.36 -14.20 10.79
N THR A 51 -13.75 -14.18 11.97
CA THR A 51 -12.36 -13.76 12.14
C THR A 51 -11.47 -14.65 11.29
N SER A 52 -10.88 -14.05 10.26
CA SER A 52 -10.03 -14.72 9.28
C SER A 52 -8.59 -14.24 9.45
N SER A 53 -7.61 -15.10 9.13
CA SER A 53 -6.20 -14.71 9.16
C SER A 53 -5.94 -13.54 8.20
N ALA A 54 -5.03 -12.64 8.56
CA ALA A 54 -4.56 -11.57 7.69
C ALA A 54 -3.98 -12.10 6.35
N SER A 55 -3.56 -13.37 6.31
CA SER A 55 -3.10 -14.04 5.09
C SER A 55 -4.20 -14.29 4.04
N ASN A 56 -5.48 -14.16 4.43
CA ASN A 56 -6.60 -14.34 3.51
C ASN A 56 -6.94 -13.08 2.69
N TRP A 57 -6.25 -11.97 2.94
CA TRP A 57 -6.36 -10.76 2.14
C TRP A 57 -5.55 -10.92 0.85
N THR A 58 -6.18 -10.64 -0.29
CA THR A 58 -5.57 -10.83 -1.60
C THR A 58 -5.40 -9.51 -2.33
N ILE A 59 -4.30 -9.40 -3.09
CA ILE A 59 -4.06 -8.28 -4.01
C ILE A 59 -4.57 -8.69 -5.38
N ASP A 60 -5.33 -7.83 -6.05
CA ASP A 60 -5.60 -7.97 -7.48
C ASP A 60 -4.38 -7.46 -8.26
N PHE A 61 -3.66 -8.39 -8.89
CA PHE A 61 -2.47 -8.07 -9.67
C PHE A 61 -2.81 -7.35 -10.98
N ASP A 62 -4.01 -7.54 -11.54
CA ASP A 62 -4.44 -6.83 -12.75
C ASP A 62 -4.73 -5.35 -12.45
N GLU A 63 -5.27 -5.05 -11.27
CA GLU A 63 -5.44 -3.67 -10.79
C GLU A 63 -4.09 -3.01 -10.49
N LEU A 64 -3.18 -3.75 -9.85
CA LEU A 64 -1.83 -3.27 -9.60
C LEU A 64 -1.08 -2.95 -10.90
N GLU A 65 -1.14 -3.84 -11.89
CA GLU A 65 -0.44 -3.65 -13.17
C GLU A 65 -0.95 -2.44 -13.95
N LYS A 66 -2.28 -2.20 -13.96
CA LYS A 66 -2.88 -1.01 -14.56
C LYS A 66 -2.48 0.30 -13.89
N THR A 67 -2.11 0.22 -12.61
CA THR A 67 -1.75 1.38 -11.80
C THR A 67 -0.29 1.78 -12.01
N ILE A 68 0.57 0.83 -12.39
CA ILE A 68 1.99 1.08 -12.64
C ILE A 68 2.16 1.87 -13.94
N ASN A 69 2.88 2.99 -13.85
CA ASN A 69 3.23 3.83 -14.99
C ASN A 69 4.69 4.30 -14.89
N GLU A 70 5.16 5.06 -15.89
CA GLU A 70 6.56 5.55 -15.95
C GLU A 70 6.93 6.49 -14.79
N LYS A 71 5.95 7.07 -14.10
CA LYS A 71 6.15 7.94 -12.92
C LYS A 71 6.10 7.15 -11.61
N THR A 72 5.75 5.87 -11.63
CA THR A 72 5.70 5.03 -10.43
C THR A 72 7.12 4.76 -9.94
N LYS A 73 7.48 5.40 -8.82
CA LYS A 73 8.83 5.31 -8.25
C LYS A 73 8.96 4.26 -7.15
N MET A 74 7.88 4.07 -6.39
CA MET A 74 7.92 3.22 -5.20
C MET A 74 6.57 2.53 -4.96
N ILE A 75 6.64 1.29 -4.47
CA ILE A 75 5.49 0.52 -4.01
C ILE A 75 5.70 0.20 -2.53
N VAL A 76 4.75 0.60 -1.67
CA VAL A 76 4.81 0.38 -0.23
C VAL A 76 3.86 -0.74 0.14
N ARG A 77 4.42 -1.93 0.35
CA ARG A 77 3.66 -3.10 0.84
C ARG A 77 3.87 -3.29 2.33
N PHE A 78 2.78 -3.19 3.08
CA PHE A 78 2.76 -3.69 4.45
C PHE A 78 2.57 -5.21 4.42
N TYR A 79 3.48 -5.94 5.06
CA TYR A 79 3.38 -7.39 5.19
C TYR A 79 3.06 -7.74 6.64
N CYS A 80 1.89 -8.33 6.86
CA CYS A 80 1.54 -8.94 8.13
C CYS A 80 1.99 -10.40 8.13
N PRO A 81 2.97 -10.81 8.97
CA PRO A 81 3.43 -12.18 9.02
C PRO A 81 2.31 -13.11 9.50
N GLN A 82 2.33 -14.33 8.94
CA GLN A 82 1.29 -15.37 8.94
C GLN A 82 0.74 -15.83 10.32
N TYR A 83 1.21 -15.27 11.43
CA TYR A 83 0.84 -15.61 12.80
C TYR A 83 0.17 -14.47 13.60
N SER A 84 0.00 -13.28 13.03
CA SER A 84 -0.66 -12.18 13.74
C SER A 84 -2.16 -12.16 13.43
N TYR A 85 -2.96 -12.57 14.41
CA TYR A 85 -4.43 -12.52 14.37
C TYR A 85 -5.00 -11.09 14.52
N PHE A 86 -4.12 -10.10 14.66
CA PHE A 86 -4.45 -8.69 14.69
C PHE A 86 -3.53 -7.99 13.70
N CYS A 87 -4.15 -7.40 12.68
CA CYS A 87 -3.66 -6.22 11.99
C CYS A 87 -4.62 -5.09 12.39
#